data_AF-G1UZ39-F1
#
_entry.id   AF-G1UZ39-F1
#
_cell.length_a   1.000
_cell.length_b   1.000
_cell.length_c   1.000
_cell.angle_alpha   90.00
_cell.angle_beta   90.00
_cell.angle_gamma   90.00
#
_symmetry.space_group_name_H-M   'P 1'
#
loop_
_entity.id
_entity.type
_entity.pdbx_description
1 polymer ?
#
loop_
_entity_poly.entity_id
_entity_poly.type
_entity_poly.pdbx_seq_one_letter_code
_entity_poly.pdbx_strand_id
1 'polypeptide(L)'
;AQLVDHALNTDDEAMRELPLAHIAADQPLPLEKGLNPAWRDQIIALKDTIAVPLLGVRDELTSDKWQTIKTRFAPYAELVARKPESGVEKLGMERLGELLSSDLPSRFEALTQQDEDAAGHLKTLTDVERLVLYHHHLHRLLMNFVSFCDFYALSRPTTFQIGTLFIDGRGCNLCLRVDDITNHAAQAQPSHLCLAYCECSRLDTGQKMNIVAAVTAGDSNLLIPGRHGVFGTRKARAGKPFWSSWWITPSVSVQPCSRLTNGSGA
;
A
#
# COMPACT_ATOMS: atom_id res chain seq x y z
N ALA A 1 -10.68 21.21 45.26
CA ALA A 1 -10.87 21.48 46.71
C ALA A 1 -11.27 20.20 47.44
N GLN A 2 -10.35 19.23 47.52
CA GLN A 2 -10.63 17.90 48.12
C GLN A 2 -9.42 17.30 48.83
N LEU A 3 -8.47 18.14 49.27
CA LEU A 3 -7.24 17.73 49.98
C LEU A 3 -7.28 18.02 51.49
N VAL A 4 -8.40 18.54 52.01
CA VAL A 4 -8.46 19.05 53.40
C VAL A 4 -8.78 17.95 54.42
N ASP A 5 -9.35 16.82 53.99
CA ASP A 5 -9.87 15.77 54.89
C ASP A 5 -9.09 14.44 54.84
N HIS A 6 -7.90 14.40 54.25
CA HIS A 6 -7.03 13.21 54.25
C HIS A 6 -5.66 13.51 54.84
N ALA A 7 -5.19 12.64 55.74
CA ALA A 7 -3.84 12.71 56.28
C ALA A 7 -2.86 12.34 55.16
N LEU A 8 -2.24 13.35 54.55
CA LEU A 8 -1.26 13.17 53.47
C LEU A 8 0.01 12.53 54.01
N ASN A 9 0.28 11.29 53.61
CA ASN A 9 1.53 10.60 53.88
C ASN A 9 2.47 10.69 52.67
N THR A 10 3.76 10.45 52.89
CA THR A 10 4.83 10.57 51.87
C THR A 10 4.60 9.66 50.65
N ASP A 11 3.89 8.55 50.84
CA ASP A 11 3.63 7.52 49.82
C ASP A 11 2.28 7.70 49.11
N ASP A 12 1.47 8.70 49.48
CA ASP A 12 0.15 8.91 48.88
C ASP A 12 0.25 9.38 47.42
N GLU A 13 -0.56 8.80 46.54
CA GLU A 13 -0.62 9.16 45.12
C GLU A 13 -1.01 10.63 44.93
N ALA A 14 -1.87 11.16 45.80
CA ALA A 14 -2.24 12.57 45.81
C ALA A 14 -1.04 13.51 46.03
N MET A 15 0.02 13.06 46.71
CA MET A 15 1.25 13.82 46.89
C MET A 15 2.08 13.85 45.61
N ARG A 16 2.02 12.80 44.77
CA ARG A 16 2.72 12.77 43.47
C ARG A 16 2.10 13.72 42.45
N GLU A 17 0.80 13.99 42.55
CA GLU A 17 0.08 14.94 41.70
C GLU A 17 0.43 16.41 42.01
N LEU A 18 1.01 16.70 43.19
CA LEU A 18 1.44 18.04 43.56
C LEU A 18 2.77 18.43 42.87
N PRO A 19 3.01 19.75 42.64
CA PRO A 19 4.25 20.24 42.06
C PRO A 19 5.51 19.71 42.75
N LEU A 20 6.59 19.48 41.98
CA LEU A 20 7.89 19.02 42.48
C LEU A 20 8.49 19.95 43.55
N ALA A 21 8.30 21.26 43.37
CA ALA A 21 8.74 22.32 44.26
C ALA A 21 7.75 23.49 44.19
N HIS A 22 7.94 24.51 45.03
CA HIS A 22 7.15 25.74 44.94
C HIS A 22 7.27 26.37 43.53
N ILE A 23 6.14 26.85 43.00
CA ILE A 23 6.06 27.44 41.65
C ILE A 23 6.06 28.96 41.79
N ALA A 24 7.11 29.61 41.29
CA ALA A 24 7.16 31.05 41.07
C ALA A 24 7.81 31.37 39.70
N ALA A 25 7.57 32.58 39.20
CA ALA A 25 8.15 33.03 37.93
C ALA A 25 9.68 33.02 38.01
N ASP A 26 10.33 32.49 36.96
CA ASP A 26 11.77 32.40 36.79
C ASP A 26 12.53 31.70 37.95
N GLN A 27 11.83 30.92 38.77
CA GLN A 27 12.43 30.23 39.90
C GLN A 27 13.18 28.95 39.43
N PRO A 28 14.47 28.79 39.77
CA PRO A 28 15.21 27.55 39.54
C PRO A 28 14.62 26.38 40.33
N LEU A 29 14.77 25.16 39.83
CA LEU A 29 14.36 23.95 40.56
C LEU A 29 15.36 23.68 41.70
N PRO A 30 14.96 23.72 42.98
CA PRO A 30 15.84 23.32 44.06
C PRO A 30 16.11 21.81 44.01
N LEU A 31 17.33 21.39 44.31
CA LEU A 31 17.74 19.98 44.25
C LEU A 31 17.82 19.30 45.62
N GLU A 32 17.62 20.03 46.71
CA GLU A 32 17.70 19.49 48.08
C GLU A 32 16.54 19.94 48.99
N LYS A 33 16.29 21.25 49.06
CA LYS A 33 15.34 21.85 50.02
C LYS A 33 14.08 22.34 49.34
N GLY A 34 12.95 22.33 50.05
CA GLY A 34 11.67 22.81 49.51
C GLY A 34 11.06 21.91 48.44
N LEU A 35 11.56 20.67 48.34
CA LEU A 35 11.03 19.63 47.47
C LEU A 35 9.81 18.95 48.09
N ASN A 36 8.88 18.60 47.22
CA ASN A 36 7.80 17.69 47.53
C ASN A 36 8.38 16.36 48.06
N PRO A 37 8.00 15.93 49.28
CA PRO A 37 8.51 14.69 49.88
C PRO A 37 8.40 13.46 48.99
N ALA A 38 7.33 13.33 48.19
CA ALA A 38 7.11 12.18 47.30
C ALA A 38 8.15 12.08 46.18
N TRP A 39 8.81 13.19 45.82
CA TRP A 39 9.78 13.28 44.72
C TRP A 39 11.22 13.50 45.20
N ARG A 40 11.43 13.71 46.51
CA ARG A 40 12.73 14.11 47.07
C ARG A 40 13.85 13.15 46.67
N ASP A 41 13.66 11.86 46.88
CA ASP A 41 14.70 10.85 46.62
C ASP A 41 15.05 10.77 45.12
N GLN A 42 14.06 10.97 44.25
CA GLN A 42 14.24 10.93 42.80
C GLN A 42 14.99 12.16 42.30
N ILE A 43 14.72 13.34 42.87
CA ILE A 43 15.47 14.57 42.56
C ILE A 43 16.90 14.50 43.09
N ILE A 44 17.12 13.91 44.27
CA ILE A 44 18.47 13.65 44.80
C ILE A 44 19.21 12.67 43.88
N ALA A 45 18.59 11.58 43.45
CA ALA A 45 19.18 10.64 42.50
C ALA A 45 19.52 11.30 41.16
N LEU A 46 18.65 12.20 40.66
CA LEU A 46 18.91 13.00 39.47
C LEU A 46 20.11 13.95 39.68
N LYS A 47 20.18 14.61 40.85
CA LYS A 47 21.30 15.47 41.23
C LYS A 47 22.61 14.68 41.19
N ASP A 48 22.67 13.57 41.92
CA ASP A 48 23.91 12.83 42.13
C ASP A 48 24.37 12.07 40.87
N THR A 49 23.43 11.54 40.10
CA THR A 49 23.73 10.71 38.92
C THR A 49 23.96 11.54 37.66
N ILE A 50 23.26 12.67 37.51
CA ILE A 50 23.23 13.43 36.26
C ILE A 50 23.75 14.86 36.44
N ALA A 51 23.19 15.62 37.39
CA ALA A 51 23.50 17.04 37.50
C ALA A 51 24.95 17.29 37.97
N VAL A 52 25.39 16.60 39.02
CA VAL A 52 26.74 16.76 39.60
C VAL A 52 27.84 16.33 38.62
N PRO A 53 27.77 15.15 37.96
CA PRO A 53 28.81 14.73 37.02
C PRO A 53 28.91 15.59 35.75
N LEU A 54 27.79 16.16 35.28
CA LEU A 54 27.77 16.93 34.03
C LEU A 54 27.95 18.43 34.21
N LEU A 55 27.47 19.00 35.33
CA LEU A 55 27.40 20.44 35.56
C LEU A 55 28.15 20.91 36.82
N GLY A 56 28.68 19.98 37.62
CA GLY A 56 29.34 20.25 38.91
C GLY A 56 28.37 20.32 40.09
N VAL A 57 28.92 20.42 41.31
CA VAL A 57 28.15 20.50 42.56
C VAL A 57 27.32 21.78 42.60
N ARG A 58 26.00 21.63 42.76
CA ARG A 58 25.01 22.73 42.78
C ARG A 58 23.78 22.35 43.60
N ASP A 59 23.08 23.37 44.10
CA ASP A 59 21.87 23.21 44.91
C ASP A 59 20.58 23.52 44.14
N GLU A 60 20.71 24.12 42.95
CA GLU A 60 19.60 24.56 42.11
C GLU A 60 19.89 24.27 40.63
N LEU A 61 18.82 23.96 39.88
CA LEU A 61 18.84 23.68 38.45
C LEU A 61 18.01 24.73 37.69
N THR A 62 18.71 25.58 36.95
CA THR A 62 18.10 26.59 36.08
C THR A 62 17.68 26.00 34.73
N SER A 63 16.80 26.71 34.02
CA SER A 63 16.29 26.29 32.71
C SER A 63 17.40 26.09 31.66
N ASP A 64 18.41 26.96 31.62
CA ASP A 64 19.56 26.84 30.71
C ASP A 64 20.39 25.58 30.99
N LYS A 65 20.56 25.23 32.27
CA LYS A 65 21.29 24.04 32.71
C LYS A 65 20.51 22.77 32.40
N TRP A 66 19.20 22.79 32.59
CA TRP A 66 18.34 21.70 32.17
C TRP A 66 18.40 21.48 30.66
N GLN A 67 18.38 22.56 29.87
CA GLN A 67 18.53 22.46 28.41
C GLN A 67 19.90 21.88 28.03
N THR A 68 20.96 22.24 28.75
CA THR A 68 22.31 21.68 28.55
C THR A 68 22.32 20.15 28.78
N ILE A 69 21.68 19.66 29.84
CA ILE A 69 21.56 18.23 30.11
C ILE A 69 20.83 17.53 28.95
N LYS A 70 19.66 18.05 28.55
CA LYS A 70 18.89 17.48 27.43
C LYS A 70 19.70 17.40 26.13
N THR A 71 20.43 18.47 25.80
CA THR A 71 21.28 18.49 24.60
C THR A 71 22.39 17.44 24.67
N ARG A 72 23.00 17.20 25.84
CA ARG A 72 24.03 16.17 26.01
C ARG A 72 23.48 14.75 25.86
N PHE A 73 22.24 14.51 26.29
CA PHE A 73 21.58 13.21 26.17
C PHE A 73 20.87 12.99 24.83
N ALA A 74 20.75 14.02 23.97
CA ALA A 74 20.05 13.92 22.70
C ALA A 74 20.58 12.77 21.79
N PRO A 75 21.90 12.56 21.62
CA PRO A 75 22.41 11.45 20.81
C PRO A 75 22.02 10.07 21.38
N TYR A 76 21.99 9.93 22.70
CA TYR A 76 21.57 8.69 23.35
C TYR A 76 20.07 8.46 23.21
N ALA A 77 19.25 9.52 23.38
CA ALA A 77 17.81 9.45 23.17
C ALA A 77 17.47 9.06 21.72
N GLU A 78 18.18 9.59 20.73
CA GLU A 78 18.03 9.17 19.33
C GLU A 78 18.40 7.70 19.12
N LEU A 79 19.46 7.21 19.76
CA LEU A 79 19.85 5.80 19.69
C LEU A 79 18.77 4.90 20.28
N VAL A 80 18.22 5.25 21.44
CA VAL A 80 17.12 4.53 22.08
C VAL A 80 15.86 4.58 21.21
N ALA A 81 15.56 5.71 20.57
CA ALA A 81 14.41 5.85 19.68
C ALA A 81 14.55 5.04 18.38
N ARG A 82 15.77 4.78 17.90
CA ARG A 82 16.06 3.93 16.73
C ARG A 82 16.09 2.44 17.05
N LYS A 83 15.84 2.06 18.31
CA LYS A 83 15.86 0.66 18.73
C LYS A 83 14.79 -0.11 17.96
N PRO A 84 15.16 -1.20 17.24
CA PRO A 84 14.19 -1.98 16.49
C PRO A 84 13.28 -2.77 17.42
N GLU A 85 11.98 -2.82 17.12
CA GLU A 85 11.00 -3.67 17.81
C GLU A 85 11.14 -5.15 17.41
N SER A 86 12.33 -5.73 17.59
CA SER A 86 12.64 -7.09 17.14
C SER A 86 12.34 -8.17 18.20
N GLY A 87 11.81 -7.79 19.36
CA GLY A 87 11.51 -8.72 20.48
C GLY A 87 12.76 -9.30 21.17
N VAL A 88 13.96 -8.99 20.66
CA VAL A 88 15.26 -9.46 21.16
C VAL A 88 15.51 -9.05 22.61
N GLU A 89 14.92 -7.94 23.06
CA GLU A 89 14.98 -7.48 24.45
C GLU A 89 14.48 -8.53 25.47
N LYS A 90 13.54 -9.38 25.05
CA LYS A 90 12.98 -10.44 25.89
C LYS A 90 13.99 -11.54 26.22
N LEU A 91 15.08 -11.64 25.47
CA LEU A 91 16.14 -12.62 25.73
C LEU A 91 16.93 -12.26 27.00
N GLY A 92 17.02 -10.97 27.35
CA GLY A 92 17.82 -10.51 28.47
C GLY A 92 19.34 -10.52 28.18
N MET A 93 20.08 -9.74 28.96
CA MET A 93 21.53 -9.54 28.75
C MET A 93 22.35 -10.82 28.95
N GLU A 94 21.96 -11.67 29.91
CA GLU A 94 22.64 -12.93 30.21
C GLU A 94 22.58 -13.88 29.02
N ARG A 95 21.39 -14.14 28.49
CA ARG A 95 21.22 -15.01 27.32
C ARG A 95 21.87 -14.44 26.07
N LEU A 96 21.82 -13.12 25.87
CA LEU A 96 22.54 -12.48 24.76
C LEU A 96 24.05 -12.70 24.87
N GLY A 97 24.61 -12.56 26.08
CA GLY A 97 26.02 -12.85 26.34
C GLY A 97 26.39 -14.31 26.04
N GLU A 98 25.56 -15.28 26.44
CA GLU A 98 25.75 -16.69 26.10
C GLU A 98 25.74 -16.94 24.59
N LEU A 99 24.76 -16.37 23.87
CA LEU A 99 24.65 -16.55 22.42
C LEU A 99 25.85 -15.93 21.69
N LEU A 100 26.30 -14.75 22.12
CA LEU A 100 27.44 -14.05 21.52
C LEU A 100 28.80 -14.69 21.86
N SER A 101 28.92 -15.37 22.99
CA SER A 101 30.15 -16.10 23.38
C SER A 101 30.22 -17.52 22.81
N SER A 102 29.13 -18.03 22.25
CA SER A 102 29.07 -19.33 21.57
C SER A 102 29.61 -19.28 20.13
N ASP A 103 29.53 -20.40 19.41
CA ASP A 103 29.87 -20.50 17.99
C ASP A 103 28.79 -19.92 17.05
N LEU A 104 27.64 -19.50 17.59
CA LEU A 104 26.52 -19.00 16.79
C LEU A 104 26.86 -17.81 15.88
N PRO A 105 27.62 -16.78 16.30
CA PRO A 105 27.99 -15.68 15.41
C PRO A 105 28.77 -16.17 14.19
N SER A 106 29.73 -17.08 14.40
CA SER A 106 30.54 -17.65 13.31
C SER A 106 29.71 -18.50 12.35
N ARG A 107 28.73 -19.26 12.86
CA ARG A 107 27.82 -20.05 12.03
C ARG A 107 26.86 -19.17 11.24
N PHE A 108 26.37 -18.09 11.84
CA PHE A 108 25.52 -17.11 11.18
C PHE A 108 26.28 -16.39 10.07
N GLU A 109 27.52 -15.98 10.32
CA GLU A 109 28.39 -15.37 9.32
C GLU A 109 28.69 -16.33 8.16
N ALA A 110 28.98 -17.61 8.45
CA ALA A 110 29.19 -18.62 7.42
C ALA A 110 27.95 -18.83 6.52
N LEU A 111 26.75 -18.85 7.10
CA LEU A 111 25.49 -18.94 6.34
C LEU A 111 25.24 -17.68 5.52
N THR A 112 25.53 -16.50 6.08
CA THR A 112 25.39 -15.22 5.38
C THR A 112 26.33 -15.18 4.18
N GLN A 113 27.59 -15.62 4.35
CA GLN A 113 28.56 -15.71 3.27
C GLN A 113 28.10 -16.70 2.19
N GLN A 114 27.54 -17.85 2.58
CA GLN A 114 26.99 -18.82 1.63
C GLN A 114 25.86 -18.21 0.78
N ASP A 115 24.99 -17.40 1.38
CA ASP A 115 23.91 -16.70 0.68
C ASP A 115 24.46 -15.61 -0.26
N GLU A 116 25.47 -14.86 0.18
CA GLU A 116 26.15 -13.86 -0.65
C GLU A 116 26.84 -14.49 -1.87
N ASP A 117 27.55 -15.61 -1.67
CA ASP A 117 28.19 -16.37 -2.74
C ASP A 117 27.15 -16.91 -3.75
N ALA A 118 25.97 -17.30 -3.26
CA ALA A 118 24.86 -17.78 -4.09
C ALA A 118 24.09 -16.66 -4.79
N ALA A 119 24.22 -15.40 -4.35
CA ALA A 119 23.46 -14.27 -4.90
C ALA A 119 23.71 -14.05 -6.41
N GLY A 120 24.92 -14.37 -6.89
CA GLY A 120 25.24 -14.37 -8.32
C GLY A 120 24.38 -15.35 -9.13
N HIS A 121 24.19 -16.57 -8.61
CA HIS A 121 23.41 -17.62 -9.27
C HIS A 121 21.91 -17.30 -9.31
N LEU A 122 21.37 -16.63 -8.29
CA LEU A 122 19.95 -16.24 -8.25
C LEU A 122 19.62 -15.21 -9.36
N LYS A 123 20.54 -14.30 -9.65
CA LYS A 123 20.37 -13.35 -10.77
C LYS A 123 20.34 -14.09 -12.11
N THR A 124 21.27 -15.04 -12.31
CA THR A 124 21.29 -15.87 -13.52
C THR A 124 20.00 -16.68 -13.67
N LEU A 125 19.46 -17.23 -12.59
CA LEU A 125 18.18 -17.95 -12.61
C LEU A 125 17.02 -17.05 -13.08
N THR A 126 16.96 -15.81 -12.57
CA THR A 126 15.95 -14.83 -12.99
C THR A 126 16.09 -14.48 -14.47
N ASP A 127 17.32 -14.37 -14.98
CA ASP A 127 17.55 -14.10 -16.40
C ASP A 127 17.19 -15.29 -17.29
N VAL A 128 17.44 -16.53 -16.83
CA VAL A 128 16.99 -17.76 -17.52
C VAL A 128 15.46 -17.82 -17.56
N GLU A 129 14.77 -17.53 -16.46
CA GLU A 129 13.31 -17.46 -16.43
C GLU A 129 12.80 -16.42 -17.45
N ARG A 130 13.40 -15.22 -17.46
CA ARG A 130 13.06 -14.17 -18.42
C ARG A 130 13.28 -14.63 -19.87
N LEU A 131 14.39 -15.30 -20.15
CA LEU A 131 14.69 -15.84 -21.47
C LEU A 131 13.66 -16.88 -21.92
N VAL A 132 13.25 -17.78 -21.03
CA VAL A 132 12.21 -18.78 -21.31
C VAL A 132 10.86 -18.10 -21.59
N LEU A 133 10.48 -17.11 -20.78
CA LEU A 133 9.24 -16.34 -20.98
C LEU A 133 9.28 -15.59 -22.31
N TYR A 134 10.41 -14.98 -22.68
CA TYR A 134 10.57 -14.31 -23.96
C TYR A 134 10.49 -15.29 -25.13
N HIS A 135 11.22 -16.40 -25.08
CA HIS A 135 11.17 -17.41 -26.12
C HIS A 135 9.74 -17.94 -26.33
N HIS A 136 9.01 -18.19 -25.24
CA HIS A 136 7.68 -18.77 -25.32
C HIS A 136 6.57 -17.76 -25.70
N HIS A 137 6.68 -16.50 -25.27
CA HIS A 137 5.57 -15.54 -25.38
C HIS A 137 5.86 -14.28 -26.20
N LEU A 138 7.12 -13.87 -26.38
CA LEU A 138 7.44 -12.58 -27.01
C LEU A 138 6.92 -12.50 -28.44
N HIS A 139 7.14 -13.54 -29.26
CA HIS A 139 6.64 -13.57 -30.63
C HIS A 139 5.12 -13.38 -30.69
N ARG A 140 4.37 -14.08 -29.84
CA ARG A 140 2.91 -13.95 -29.78
C ARG A 140 2.51 -12.53 -29.36
N LEU A 141 3.19 -11.94 -28.38
CA LEU A 141 2.92 -10.58 -27.93
C LEU A 141 3.16 -9.57 -29.06
N LEU A 142 4.29 -9.69 -29.78
CA LEU A 142 4.63 -8.81 -30.91
C LEU A 142 3.61 -8.91 -32.04
N MET A 143 3.14 -10.12 -32.36
CA MET A 143 2.14 -10.34 -33.41
C MET A 143 0.73 -9.89 -33.02
N ASN A 144 0.38 -9.96 -31.73
CA ASN A 144 -0.96 -9.61 -31.25
C ASN A 144 -1.11 -8.14 -30.86
N PHE A 145 -0.05 -7.48 -30.39
CA PHE A 145 -0.14 -6.17 -29.74
C PHE A 145 0.69 -5.08 -30.43
N VAL A 146 1.88 -5.41 -30.94
CA VAL A 146 2.76 -4.39 -31.56
C VAL A 146 2.44 -4.23 -33.04
N SER A 147 2.50 -5.33 -33.79
CA SER A 147 2.25 -5.33 -35.23
C SER A 147 0.78 -5.50 -35.60
N PHE A 148 -0.05 -5.96 -34.65
CA PHE A 148 -1.45 -6.29 -34.88
C PHE A 148 -1.68 -7.27 -36.06
N CYS A 149 -0.67 -8.04 -36.48
CA CYS A 149 -0.82 -8.99 -37.59
C CYS A 149 -1.96 -9.98 -37.36
N ASP A 150 -2.05 -10.55 -36.17
CA ASP A 150 -3.13 -11.49 -35.82
C ASP A 150 -4.52 -10.81 -35.79
N PHE A 151 -4.55 -9.52 -35.43
CA PHE A 151 -5.78 -8.71 -35.43
C PHE A 151 -6.31 -8.50 -36.85
N TYR A 152 -5.45 -8.05 -37.76
CA TYR A 152 -5.85 -7.74 -39.14
C TYR A 152 -6.08 -9.01 -39.97
N ALA A 153 -5.34 -10.08 -39.71
CA ALA A 153 -5.53 -11.36 -40.39
C ALA A 153 -6.78 -12.11 -39.92
N LEU A 154 -7.41 -11.69 -38.80
CA LEU A 154 -8.53 -12.36 -38.13
C LEU A 154 -8.25 -13.85 -37.83
N SER A 155 -6.96 -14.23 -37.79
CA SER A 155 -6.51 -15.62 -37.66
C SER A 155 -6.62 -16.10 -36.22
N ARG A 156 -6.40 -15.18 -35.27
CA ARG A 156 -6.36 -15.48 -33.85
C ARG A 156 -6.95 -14.35 -33.01
N PRO A 157 -7.53 -14.71 -31.87
CA PRO A 157 -7.96 -13.74 -30.88
C PRO A 157 -6.80 -12.97 -30.24
N THR A 158 -6.90 -11.64 -30.24
CA THR A 158 -5.87 -10.77 -29.65
C THR A 158 -5.96 -10.64 -28.14
N THR A 159 -4.83 -10.29 -27.51
CA THR A 159 -4.71 -10.13 -26.04
C THR A 159 -5.66 -9.08 -25.47
N PHE A 160 -5.99 -8.03 -26.24
CA PHE A 160 -6.88 -6.95 -25.81
C PHE A 160 -8.37 -7.28 -26.00
N GLN A 161 -8.73 -8.28 -26.81
CA GLN A 161 -10.11 -8.70 -27.01
C GLN A 161 -10.59 -9.57 -25.84
N ILE A 162 -11.54 -9.05 -25.06
CA ILE A 162 -12.02 -9.69 -23.82
C ILE A 162 -13.17 -10.68 -24.03
N GLY A 163 -13.81 -10.67 -25.21
CA GLY A 163 -14.97 -11.53 -25.47
C GLY A 163 -15.78 -11.11 -26.70
N THR A 164 -17.01 -11.63 -26.77
CA THR A 164 -17.99 -11.32 -27.82
C THR A 164 -19.27 -10.77 -27.18
N LEU A 165 -19.75 -9.64 -27.66
CA LEU A 165 -21.04 -9.07 -27.27
C LEU A 165 -22.12 -9.48 -28.28
N PHE A 166 -23.20 -10.08 -27.79
CA PHE A 166 -24.40 -10.35 -28.55
C PHE A 166 -25.49 -9.35 -28.17
N ILE A 167 -25.92 -8.53 -29.12
CA ILE A 167 -26.96 -7.52 -28.92
C ILE A 167 -27.77 -7.38 -30.22
N ASP A 168 -29.10 -7.34 -30.10
CA ASP A 168 -30.02 -7.11 -31.22
C ASP A 168 -29.80 -8.04 -32.44
N GLY A 169 -29.50 -9.32 -32.18
CA GLY A 169 -29.22 -10.31 -33.22
C GLY A 169 -27.83 -10.22 -33.86
N ARG A 170 -26.95 -9.35 -33.36
CA ARG A 170 -25.59 -9.12 -33.87
C ARG A 170 -24.54 -9.66 -32.91
N GLY A 171 -23.43 -10.17 -33.46
CA GLY A 171 -22.24 -10.55 -32.70
C GLY A 171 -21.10 -9.58 -32.93
N CYS A 172 -20.66 -8.89 -31.88
CA CYS A 172 -19.52 -7.97 -31.91
C CYS A 172 -18.31 -8.67 -31.28
N ASN A 173 -17.28 -8.95 -32.09
CA ASN A 173 -16.09 -9.68 -31.64
C ASN A 173 -14.95 -8.77 -31.18
N LEU A 174 -15.01 -7.48 -31.53
CA LEU A 174 -14.07 -6.46 -31.08
C LEU A 174 -14.61 -5.79 -29.82
N CYS A 175 -14.41 -6.47 -28.69
CA CYS A 175 -14.77 -5.95 -27.38
C CYS A 175 -13.52 -5.73 -26.53
N LEU A 176 -13.40 -4.53 -25.94
CA LEU A 176 -12.31 -4.10 -25.08
C LEU A 176 -12.85 -3.78 -23.68
N ARG A 177 -12.05 -4.03 -22.64
CA ARG A 177 -12.35 -3.50 -21.30
C ARG A 177 -11.96 -2.03 -21.25
N VAL A 178 -12.82 -1.21 -20.66
CA VAL A 178 -12.58 0.23 -20.49
C VAL A 178 -12.78 0.57 -19.03
N ASP A 179 -11.76 1.09 -18.34
CA ASP A 179 -11.93 1.48 -16.94
C ASP A 179 -12.59 2.88 -16.83
N ASP A 180 -12.22 3.82 -17.70
CA ASP A 180 -12.82 5.16 -17.81
C ASP A 180 -13.44 5.38 -19.20
N ILE A 181 -14.77 5.36 -19.24
CA ILE A 181 -15.56 5.51 -20.47
C ILE A 181 -15.39 6.91 -21.07
N THR A 182 -15.35 7.95 -20.25
CA THR A 182 -15.32 9.34 -20.72
C THR A 182 -14.01 9.64 -21.42
N ASN A 183 -12.90 9.26 -20.80
CA ASN A 183 -11.57 9.47 -21.38
C ASN A 183 -11.36 8.62 -22.63
N HIS A 184 -11.81 7.36 -22.62
CA HIS A 184 -11.73 6.50 -23.81
C HIS A 184 -12.61 7.03 -24.96
N ALA A 185 -13.82 7.51 -24.67
CA ALA A 185 -14.71 8.09 -25.66
C ALA A 185 -14.10 9.33 -26.33
N ALA A 186 -13.44 10.21 -25.58
CA ALA A 186 -12.74 11.36 -26.13
C ALA A 186 -11.60 10.94 -27.09
N GLN A 187 -10.81 9.93 -26.71
CA GLN A 187 -9.71 9.42 -27.55
C GLN A 187 -10.19 8.66 -28.78
N ALA A 188 -11.36 8.03 -28.73
CA ALA A 188 -11.90 7.22 -29.80
C ALA A 188 -12.66 8.02 -30.87
N GLN A 189 -12.94 9.31 -30.65
CA GLN A 189 -13.60 10.20 -31.63
C GLN A 189 -13.00 10.15 -33.05
N PRO A 190 -11.67 10.23 -33.26
CA PRO A 190 -11.09 10.20 -34.61
C PRO A 190 -11.15 8.81 -35.28
N SER A 191 -11.56 7.75 -34.58
CA SER A 191 -11.59 6.40 -35.16
C SER A 191 -12.70 6.20 -36.19
N HIS A 192 -13.72 7.06 -36.19
CA HIS A 192 -14.92 6.94 -37.02
C HIS A 192 -15.65 5.58 -36.92
N LEU A 193 -15.35 4.78 -35.89
CA LEU A 193 -16.01 3.51 -35.63
C LEU A 193 -17.30 3.73 -34.84
N CYS A 194 -18.32 2.92 -35.14
CA CYS A 194 -19.50 2.86 -34.29
C CYS A 194 -19.14 2.08 -33.02
N LEU A 195 -19.10 2.77 -31.88
CA LEU A 195 -18.72 2.20 -30.58
C LEU A 195 -19.91 2.17 -29.63
N ALA A 196 -20.21 0.99 -29.10
CA ALA A 196 -21.21 0.78 -28.06
C ALA A 196 -20.53 0.58 -26.71
N TYR A 197 -20.65 1.56 -25.82
CA TYR A 197 -20.22 1.43 -24.42
C TYR A 197 -21.29 0.70 -23.61
N CYS A 198 -20.86 -0.29 -22.85
CA CYS A 198 -21.75 -1.17 -22.08
C CYS A 198 -21.20 -1.38 -20.67
N GLU A 199 -22.04 -1.27 -19.65
CA GLU A 199 -21.74 -1.79 -18.31
C GLU A 199 -22.28 -3.22 -18.23
N CYS A 200 -21.38 -4.20 -18.11
CA CYS A 200 -21.76 -5.59 -17.87
C CYS A 200 -21.75 -5.86 -16.36
N SER A 201 -22.81 -6.47 -15.85
CA SER A 201 -22.92 -6.88 -14.45
C SER A 201 -23.11 -8.39 -14.34
N ARG A 202 -22.42 -9.04 -13.40
CA ARG A 202 -22.49 -10.48 -13.19
C ARG A 202 -23.57 -10.79 -12.16
N LEU A 203 -24.54 -11.62 -12.52
CA LEU A 203 -25.70 -11.89 -11.66
C LEU A 203 -25.34 -12.66 -10.37
N ASP A 204 -24.32 -13.51 -10.43
CA ASP A 204 -23.86 -14.38 -9.32
C ASP A 204 -23.04 -13.65 -8.25
N THR A 205 -22.27 -12.61 -8.61
CA THR A 205 -21.38 -11.89 -7.68
C THR A 205 -21.58 -10.39 -7.64
N GLY A 206 -22.50 -9.82 -8.43
CA GLY A 206 -22.73 -8.39 -8.52
C GLY A 206 -21.53 -7.59 -9.07
N GLN A 207 -20.52 -8.26 -9.65
CA GLN A 207 -19.32 -7.61 -10.18
C GLN A 207 -19.67 -6.88 -11.46
N LYS A 208 -19.25 -5.61 -11.54
CA LYS A 208 -19.45 -4.74 -12.70
C LYS A 208 -18.16 -4.60 -13.50
N MET A 209 -18.30 -4.51 -14.81
CA MET A 209 -17.20 -4.23 -15.73
C MET A 209 -17.72 -3.37 -16.88
N ASN A 210 -16.93 -2.39 -17.27
CA ASN A 210 -17.22 -1.53 -18.40
C ASN A 210 -16.50 -2.07 -19.64
N ILE A 211 -17.22 -2.13 -20.75
CA ILE A 211 -16.69 -2.57 -22.04
C ILE A 211 -17.06 -1.59 -23.14
N VAL A 212 -16.26 -1.58 -24.20
CA VAL A 212 -16.63 -0.99 -25.47
C VAL A 212 -16.65 -2.08 -26.53
N ALA A 213 -17.71 -2.13 -27.32
CA ALA A 213 -17.85 -3.02 -28.46
C ALA A 213 -17.89 -2.21 -29.75
N ALA A 214 -17.02 -2.55 -30.71
CA ALA A 214 -17.06 -1.94 -32.03
C ALA A 214 -18.05 -2.68 -32.94
N VAL A 215 -18.95 -1.93 -33.55
CA VAL A 215 -19.92 -2.41 -34.53
C VAL A 215 -19.36 -2.12 -35.92
N THR A 216 -18.80 -3.14 -36.54
CA THR A 216 -18.08 -3.03 -37.83
C THR A 216 -18.90 -3.48 -39.03
N ALA A 217 -20.03 -4.14 -38.81
CA ALA A 217 -20.95 -4.60 -39.86
C ALA A 217 -22.40 -4.25 -39.48
N GLY A 218 -23.14 -3.68 -40.42
CA GLY A 218 -24.52 -3.21 -40.23
C GLY A 218 -24.63 -1.71 -39.97
N ASP A 219 -25.85 -1.25 -39.70
CA ASP A 219 -26.18 0.14 -39.40
C ASP A 219 -26.24 0.41 -37.88
N SER A 220 -26.23 1.66 -37.45
CA SER A 220 -26.40 2.01 -36.03
C SER A 220 -27.87 1.96 -35.57
N ASN A 221 -28.80 1.60 -36.47
CA ASN A 221 -30.22 1.53 -36.16
C ASN A 221 -30.44 0.50 -35.04
N LEU A 222 -31.27 0.86 -34.06
CA LEU A 222 -31.66 0.05 -32.89
C LEU A 222 -30.61 -0.11 -31.78
N LEU A 223 -29.40 0.44 -31.92
CA LEU A 223 -28.40 0.54 -30.83
C LEU A 223 -28.73 1.74 -29.93
N ILE A 224 -29.82 1.62 -29.17
CA ILE A 224 -30.34 2.67 -28.29
C ILE A 224 -29.99 2.31 -26.83
N PRO A 225 -29.61 3.29 -26.00
CA PRO A 225 -29.44 3.04 -24.57
C PRO A 225 -30.68 2.39 -23.93
N GLY A 226 -30.46 1.36 -23.11
CA GLY A 226 -31.50 0.58 -22.44
C GLY A 226 -31.78 -0.80 -23.05
N ARG A 227 -31.19 -1.14 -24.20
CA ARG A 227 -31.27 -2.48 -24.81
C ARG A 227 -30.40 -3.49 -24.05
N HIS A 228 -30.90 -4.72 -23.95
CA HIS A 228 -30.27 -5.82 -23.22
C HIS A 228 -29.44 -6.68 -24.16
N GLY A 229 -28.21 -7.03 -23.75
CA GLY A 229 -27.31 -7.90 -24.50
C GLY A 229 -26.69 -8.96 -23.60
N VAL A 230 -26.04 -9.94 -24.23
CA VAL A 230 -25.30 -11.02 -23.57
C VAL A 230 -23.83 -10.89 -23.94
N PHE A 231 -22.96 -10.74 -22.96
CA PHE A 231 -21.52 -10.69 -23.18
C PHE A 231 -20.88 -12.03 -22.84
N GLY A 232 -20.19 -12.66 -23.79
CA GLY A 232 -19.43 -13.89 -23.56
C GLY A 232 -17.95 -13.59 -23.38
N THR A 233 -17.42 -13.80 -22.18
CA THR A 233 -15.97 -13.60 -21.92
C THR A 233 -15.17 -14.76 -22.50
N ARG A 234 -13.98 -14.48 -23.07
CA ARG A 234 -13.06 -15.52 -23.53
C ARG A 234 -12.28 -16.22 -22.41
N LYS A 235 -12.31 -15.67 -21.19
CA LYS A 235 -11.54 -16.20 -20.06
C LYS A 235 -12.20 -17.50 -19.56
N ALA A 236 -11.66 -18.65 -19.97
CA ALA A 236 -11.88 -19.88 -19.23
C ALA A 236 -11.25 -19.73 -17.85
N ARG A 237 -12.05 -19.79 -16.78
CA ARG A 237 -11.50 -20.06 -15.45
C ARG A 237 -10.89 -21.45 -15.47
N ALA A 238 -9.76 -21.64 -14.81
CA ALA A 238 -9.27 -22.97 -14.47
C ALA A 238 -10.43 -23.76 -13.83
N GLY A 239 -10.87 -24.83 -14.51
CA GLY A 239 -11.87 -25.76 -13.99
C GLY A 239 -13.35 -25.52 -14.30
N LYS A 240 -13.75 -24.64 -15.25
CA LYS A 240 -15.16 -24.60 -15.70
C LYS A 240 -15.32 -24.61 -17.23
N PRO A 241 -16.27 -25.40 -17.78
CA PRO A 241 -16.46 -25.56 -19.22
C PRO A 241 -16.92 -24.26 -19.89
N PHE A 242 -16.55 -24.12 -21.16
CA PHE A 242 -16.79 -22.99 -22.07
C PHE A 242 -18.25 -22.46 -22.10
N TRP A 243 -19.22 -23.28 -21.69
CA TRP A 243 -20.65 -23.00 -21.77
C TRP A 243 -21.27 -22.51 -20.45
N SER A 244 -20.51 -22.40 -19.35
CA SER A 244 -21.07 -22.12 -18.01
C SER A 244 -21.12 -20.63 -17.61
N SER A 245 -20.95 -19.69 -18.54
CA SER A 245 -20.86 -18.25 -18.23
C SER A 245 -21.93 -17.44 -18.96
N TRP A 246 -23.18 -17.61 -18.55
CA TRP A 246 -24.30 -16.78 -18.99
C TRP A 246 -24.28 -15.44 -18.26
N TRP A 247 -23.93 -14.36 -18.95
CA TRP A 247 -24.20 -12.98 -18.49
C TRP A 247 -25.61 -12.63 -18.94
N ILE A 248 -26.53 -12.40 -18.00
CA ILE A 248 -27.92 -12.05 -18.30
C ILE A 248 -28.24 -10.68 -17.71
N THR A 249 -28.75 -9.79 -18.57
CA THR A 249 -29.54 -8.55 -18.35
C THR A 249 -28.81 -7.27 -17.90
N PRO A 250 -29.43 -6.06 -18.00
CA PRO A 250 -30.22 -5.53 -19.10
C PRO A 250 -29.70 -4.18 -19.64
N SER A 251 -29.06 -3.33 -18.86
CA SER A 251 -28.84 -1.94 -19.29
C SER A 251 -27.51 -1.77 -20.02
N VAL A 252 -27.51 -1.90 -21.35
CA VAL A 252 -26.46 -1.27 -22.16
C VAL A 252 -26.84 0.20 -22.33
N SER A 253 -26.18 1.10 -21.60
CA SER A 253 -26.25 2.53 -21.89
C SER A 253 -25.33 2.85 -23.07
N VAL A 254 -25.84 2.64 -24.29
CA VAL A 254 -25.17 3.12 -25.51
C VAL A 254 -25.09 4.64 -25.44
N GLN A 255 -23.89 5.19 -25.24
CA GLN A 255 -23.64 6.60 -25.50
C GLN A 255 -23.81 6.86 -27.01
N PRO A 256 -24.30 8.05 -27.42
CA PRO A 256 -24.55 8.32 -28.82
C PRO A 256 -23.28 8.10 -29.62
N CYS A 257 -23.40 7.24 -30.63
CA CYS A 257 -22.45 7.17 -31.72
C CYS A 257 -22.22 8.61 -32.19
N SER A 258 -20.97 9.08 -32.25
CA SER A 258 -20.63 10.36 -32.86
C SER A 258 -20.92 10.28 -34.37
N ARG A 259 -22.21 10.45 -34.70
CA ARG A 259 -22.91 10.58 -35.98
C ARG A 259 -22.49 9.71 -37.18
N LEU A 260 -23.46 8.92 -37.65
CA LEU A 260 -23.88 8.96 -39.05
C LEU A 260 -25.17 9.80 -39.11
N THR A 261 -25.05 11.12 -39.25
CA THR A 261 -26.08 11.86 -39.97
C THR A 261 -25.95 11.46 -41.42
N ASN A 262 -26.97 10.81 -41.97
CA ASN A 262 -27.15 10.66 -43.41
C ASN A 262 -27.01 12.03 -44.07
N GLY A 263 -25.84 12.27 -44.67
CA GLY A 263 -25.69 13.14 -45.81
C GLY A 263 -26.01 12.30 -47.03
N SER A 264 -27.14 12.60 -47.67
CA SER A 264 -27.45 12.19 -49.02
C SER A 264 -26.27 12.48 -49.97
N GLY A 265 -25.93 11.52 -50.81
CA GLY A 265 -25.32 11.77 -52.13
C GLY A 265 -23.82 11.47 -52.26
N ALA A 266 -23.50 10.27 -52.72
CA ALA A 266 -22.80 9.97 -54.00
C ALA A 266 -22.55 8.46 -54.10
#